data_AF-A0A397SVW2-F1
#
_entry.id   AF-A0A397SVW2-F1
#
_cell.length_a   1.000
_cell.length_b   1.000
_cell.length_c   1.000
_cell.angle_alpha   90.00
_cell.angle_beta   90.00
_cell.angle_gamma   90.00
#
_symmetry.space_group_name_H-M   'P 1'
#
loop_
_entity.id
_entity.type
_entity.pdbx_description
1 polymer ?
#
loop_
_entity_poly.entity_id
_entity_poly.type
_entity_poly.pdbx_seq_one_letter_code
_entity_poly.pdbx_strand_id
1 'polypeptide(L)'
;RNATKKTTNVAKDVIEKTTHVAKDVAEKTTHVAKDVAEKTTHVAKDVAEKTTHVAKDVAEKTTDVARDVAEKTTDVAKDVFKKTTVITKDVIGKSTNVTKDIIEKTTIVTKDVIGKPTKDMVEKTTDATKNIVEKTTDVTKDLAEKTTDTTKNIVEKTTDVTRDVAEKTTNVTKDIVKKSI
;
A
#
# COMPACT_ATOMS: atom_id res chain seq x y z
N ARG A 1 62.12 -40.38 -64.70
CA ARG A 1 62.46 -40.41 -63.24
C ARG A 1 62.48 -39.00 -62.60
N ASN A 2 63.14 -37.99 -63.19
CA ASN A 2 63.23 -36.64 -62.60
C ASN A 2 61.91 -35.83 -62.65
N ALA A 3 61.15 -35.89 -63.75
CA ALA A 3 59.85 -35.21 -63.85
C ALA A 3 58.85 -35.72 -62.79
N THR A 4 58.74 -37.03 -62.63
CA THR A 4 57.88 -37.68 -61.63
C THR A 4 58.22 -37.25 -60.19
N LYS A 5 59.52 -37.20 -59.82
CA LYS A 5 59.95 -36.71 -58.49
C LYS A 5 59.58 -35.24 -58.28
N LYS A 6 59.75 -34.38 -59.29
CA LYS A 6 59.40 -32.95 -59.21
C LYS A 6 57.89 -32.76 -59.02
N THR A 7 57.06 -33.51 -59.76
CA THR A 7 55.61 -33.50 -59.60
C THR A 7 55.17 -33.97 -58.20
N THR A 8 55.78 -35.04 -57.67
CA THR A 8 55.48 -35.52 -56.32
C THR A 8 55.85 -34.49 -55.24
N ASN A 9 56.98 -33.79 -55.38
CA ASN A 9 57.39 -32.76 -54.42
C ASN A 9 56.45 -31.56 -54.45
N VAL A 10 56.05 -31.09 -55.64
CA VAL A 10 55.06 -30.01 -55.79
C VAL A 10 53.72 -30.41 -55.16
N ALA A 11 53.26 -31.64 -55.36
CA ALA A 11 52.04 -32.13 -54.74
C ALA A 11 52.12 -32.12 -53.20
N LYS A 12 53.26 -32.53 -52.62
CA LYS A 12 53.49 -32.48 -51.17
C LYS A 12 53.45 -31.05 -50.62
N ASP A 13 54.16 -30.11 -51.25
CA ASP A 13 54.16 -28.69 -50.85
C ASP A 13 52.75 -28.09 -50.90
N VAL A 14 51.97 -28.42 -51.93
CA VAL A 14 50.58 -27.96 -52.06
C VAL A 14 49.71 -28.53 -50.95
N ILE A 15 49.84 -29.82 -50.62
CA ILE A 15 49.11 -30.47 -49.53
C ILE A 15 49.48 -29.83 -48.18
N GLU A 16 50.77 -29.57 -47.94
CA GLU A 16 51.26 -28.96 -46.70
C GLU A 16 50.73 -27.54 -46.53
N LYS A 17 50.83 -26.70 -47.58
CA LYS A 17 50.26 -25.34 -47.58
C LYS A 17 48.74 -25.35 -47.37
N THR A 18 48.03 -26.27 -48.04
CA THR A 18 46.57 -26.40 -47.90
C THR A 18 46.20 -26.80 -46.47
N THR A 19 46.97 -27.71 -45.86
CA THR A 19 46.77 -28.13 -44.47
C THR A 19 47.01 -26.97 -43.50
N HIS A 20 48.07 -26.18 -43.71
CA HIS A 20 48.36 -24.99 -42.90
C HIS A 20 47.22 -23.97 -42.99
N VAL A 21 46.77 -23.64 -44.20
CA VAL A 21 45.66 -22.70 -44.41
C VAL A 21 44.38 -23.22 -43.74
N ALA A 22 44.08 -24.51 -43.85
CA ALA A 22 42.93 -25.10 -43.19
C ALA A 22 43.00 -24.98 -41.65
N LYS A 23 44.20 -25.19 -41.07
CA LYS A 23 44.44 -25.02 -39.62
C LYS A 23 44.25 -23.56 -39.20
N ASP A 24 44.83 -22.61 -39.93
CA ASP A 24 44.69 -21.17 -39.64
C ASP A 24 43.22 -20.72 -39.70
N VAL A 25 42.47 -21.20 -40.69
CA VAL A 25 41.04 -20.92 -40.83
C VAL A 25 40.26 -21.52 -39.66
N ALA A 26 40.56 -22.76 -39.26
CA ALA A 26 39.91 -23.40 -38.12
C ALA A 26 40.20 -22.67 -36.80
N GLU A 27 41.44 -22.21 -36.59
CA GLU A 27 41.84 -21.42 -35.41
C GLU A 27 41.13 -20.06 -35.38
N LYS A 28 41.11 -19.33 -36.49
CA LYS A 28 40.37 -18.05 -36.61
C LYS A 28 38.87 -18.23 -36.38
N THR A 29 38.28 -19.28 -36.93
CA THR A 29 36.86 -19.61 -36.72
C THR A 29 36.58 -19.89 -35.25
N THR A 30 37.46 -20.63 -34.58
CA THR A 30 37.35 -20.90 -33.14
C THR A 30 37.46 -19.61 -32.31
N HIS A 31 38.38 -18.71 -32.66
CA HIS A 31 38.52 -17.42 -31.98
C HIS A 31 37.26 -16.56 -32.13
N VAL A 32 36.75 -16.42 -33.36
CA VAL A 32 35.51 -15.67 -33.62
C VAL A 32 34.33 -16.27 -32.85
N ALA A 33 34.21 -17.60 -32.82
CA ALA A 33 33.16 -18.28 -32.06
C ALA A 33 33.25 -17.99 -30.55
N LYS A 34 34.47 -17.96 -29.98
CA LYS A 34 34.69 -17.57 -28.58
C LYS A 34 34.31 -16.11 -28.32
N ASP A 35 34.77 -15.18 -29.18
CA ASP A 35 34.44 -13.76 -29.04
C ASP A 35 32.93 -13.51 -29.09
N VAL A 36 32.22 -14.21 -30.00
CA VAL A 36 30.76 -14.13 -30.10
C VAL A 36 30.09 -14.70 -28.84
N ALA A 37 30.56 -15.83 -28.32
CA ALA A 37 30.04 -16.42 -27.09
C ALA A 37 30.27 -15.50 -25.87
N GLU A 38 31.45 -14.88 -25.75
CA GLU A 38 31.76 -13.92 -24.69
C GLU A 38 30.89 -12.66 -24.77
N LYS A 39 30.73 -12.07 -25.97
CA LYS A 39 29.84 -10.92 -26.17
C LYS A 39 28.38 -11.27 -25.86
N THR A 40 27.93 -12.44 -26.28
CA THR A 40 26.56 -12.92 -25.97
C THR A 40 26.37 -13.05 -24.46
N THR A 41 27.36 -13.59 -23.76
CA THR A 41 27.35 -13.71 -22.29
C THR A 41 27.31 -12.34 -21.61
N HIS A 42 28.09 -11.37 -22.10
CA HIS A 42 28.09 -10.01 -21.55
C HIS A 42 26.73 -9.34 -21.72
N VAL A 43 26.15 -9.39 -22.93
CA VAL A 43 24.83 -8.83 -23.20
C VAL A 43 23.75 -9.47 -22.32
N ALA A 44 23.80 -10.79 -22.12
CA ALA A 44 22.88 -11.49 -21.22
C ALA A 44 22.99 -10.99 -19.78
N LYS A 45 24.21 -10.77 -19.26
CA LYS A 45 24.44 -10.19 -17.93
C LYS A 45 23.89 -8.78 -17.82
N ASP A 46 24.16 -7.90 -18.79
CA ASP A 46 23.67 -6.52 -18.78
C ASP A 46 22.14 -6.46 -18.76
N VAL A 47 21.48 -7.34 -19.52
CA VAL A 47 20.01 -7.45 -19.54
C VAL A 47 19.47 -7.92 -18.19
N ALA A 48 20.10 -8.93 -17.57
CA ALA A 48 19.72 -9.43 -16.26
C ALA A 48 19.86 -8.36 -15.15
N GLU A 49 20.95 -7.59 -15.18
CA GLU A 49 21.19 -6.50 -14.24
C GLU A 49 20.14 -5.38 -14.38
N LYS A 50 19.89 -4.92 -15.61
CA LYS A 50 18.84 -3.91 -15.89
C LYS A 50 17.46 -4.37 -15.45
N THR A 51 17.13 -5.65 -15.70
CA THR A 51 15.87 -6.25 -15.27
C THR A 51 15.73 -6.21 -13.76
N THR A 52 16.80 -6.57 -13.03
CA THR A 52 16.83 -6.54 -11.57
C THR A 52 16.64 -5.11 -11.03
N HIS A 53 17.27 -4.12 -11.66
CA HIS A 53 17.09 -2.72 -11.28
C HIS A 53 15.65 -2.25 -11.46
N VAL A 54 15.03 -2.52 -12.61
CA VAL A 54 13.63 -2.15 -12.87
C VAL A 54 12.69 -2.81 -11.86
N ALA A 55 12.90 -4.09 -11.55
CA ALA A 55 12.13 -4.79 -10.53
C ALA A 55 12.22 -4.13 -9.15
N LYS A 56 13.42 -3.68 -8.76
CA LYS A 56 13.66 -2.98 -7.50
C LYS A 56 12.97 -1.61 -7.46
N ASP A 57 13.09 -0.83 -8.54
CA ASP A 57 12.45 0.50 -8.64
C ASP A 57 10.92 0.40 -8.52
N VAL A 58 10.32 -0.62 -9.16
CA VAL A 58 8.87 -0.86 -9.08
C VAL A 58 8.46 -1.23 -7.66
N ALA A 59 9.22 -2.10 -6.98
CA ALA A 59 8.95 -2.49 -5.60
C ALA A 59 9.06 -1.30 -4.63
N GLU A 60 10.06 -0.43 -4.80
CA GLU A 60 10.24 0.78 -4.01
C GLU A 60 9.07 1.76 -4.20
N LYS A 61 8.68 2.06 -5.45
CA LYS A 61 7.53 2.92 -5.74
C LYS A 61 6.22 2.38 -5.17
N THR A 62 5.98 1.07 -5.26
CA THR A 62 4.80 0.45 -4.65
C THR A 62 4.80 0.64 -3.14
N THR A 63 5.96 0.49 -2.49
CA THR A 63 6.09 0.68 -1.03
C THR A 63 5.79 2.12 -0.62
N ASP A 64 6.28 3.10 -1.39
CA ASP A 64 5.99 4.52 -1.14
C ASP A 64 4.50 4.84 -1.27
N VAL A 65 3.85 4.37 -2.34
CA VAL A 65 2.40 4.57 -2.53
C VAL A 65 1.60 3.93 -1.41
N ALA A 66 1.98 2.72 -0.97
CA ALA A 66 1.33 2.05 0.15
C ALA A 66 1.43 2.86 1.46
N ARG A 67 2.62 3.44 1.72
CA ARG A 67 2.84 4.31 2.88
C ARG A 67 2.00 5.58 2.82
N ASP A 68 1.95 6.26 1.67
CA ASP A 68 1.15 7.48 1.50
C ASP A 68 -0.34 7.22 1.71
N VAL A 69 -0.84 6.08 1.21
CA VAL A 69 -2.22 5.64 1.40
C VAL A 69 -2.50 5.37 2.88
N ALA A 70 -1.60 4.68 3.58
CA ALA A 70 -1.75 4.41 5.01
C ALA A 70 -1.77 5.70 5.87
N GLU A 71 -0.92 6.68 5.53
CA GLU A 71 -0.90 7.98 6.19
C GLU A 71 -2.21 8.74 6.00
N LYS A 72 -2.68 8.87 4.74
CA LYS A 72 -3.95 9.52 4.43
C LYS A 72 -5.14 8.84 5.12
N THR A 73 -5.16 7.52 5.15
CA THR A 73 -6.21 6.75 5.85
C THR A 73 -6.19 7.04 7.35
N THR A 74 -5.01 7.13 7.96
CA THR A 74 -4.85 7.49 9.37
C THR A 74 -5.37 8.90 9.66
N ASP A 75 -5.12 9.86 8.79
CA ASP A 75 -5.59 11.23 8.98
C ASP A 75 -7.10 11.35 8.80
N VAL A 76 -7.69 10.66 7.81
CA VAL A 76 -9.15 10.57 7.68
C VAL A 76 -9.79 9.97 8.93
N ALA A 77 -9.21 8.91 9.49
CA ALA A 77 -9.68 8.30 10.74
C ALA A 77 -9.64 9.29 11.92
N LYS A 78 -8.54 10.03 12.09
CA LYS A 78 -8.42 11.08 13.11
C LYS A 78 -9.47 12.17 12.93
N ASP A 79 -9.71 12.62 11.71
CA ASP A 79 -10.66 13.69 11.43
C ASP A 79 -12.11 13.26 11.70
N VAL A 80 -12.47 12.03 11.34
CA VAL A 80 -13.77 11.43 11.69
C VAL A 80 -13.94 11.39 13.21
N PHE A 81 -12.92 10.92 13.94
CA PHE A 81 -12.97 10.88 15.40
C PHE A 81 -13.10 12.26 16.04
N LYS A 82 -12.35 13.26 15.55
CA LYS A 82 -12.44 14.65 16.02
C LYS A 82 -13.84 15.23 15.80
N LYS A 83 -14.40 15.06 14.59
CA LYS A 83 -15.76 15.55 14.28
C LYS A 83 -16.80 14.91 15.17
N THR A 84 -16.74 13.60 15.37
CA THR A 84 -17.62 12.90 16.32
C THR A 84 -17.50 13.46 17.73
N THR A 85 -16.27 13.68 18.22
CA THR A 85 -16.04 14.23 19.56
C THR A 85 -16.68 15.61 19.74
N VAL A 86 -16.58 16.47 18.72
CA VAL A 86 -17.24 17.79 18.74
C VAL A 86 -18.76 17.66 18.79
N ILE A 87 -19.34 16.81 17.94
CA ILE A 87 -20.80 16.57 17.93
C ILE A 87 -21.28 16.04 19.28
N THR A 88 -20.55 15.09 19.88
CA THR A 88 -20.85 14.54 21.21
C THR A 88 -20.86 15.64 22.28
N LYS A 89 -19.85 16.51 22.29
CA LYS A 89 -19.80 17.65 23.23
C LYS A 89 -20.96 18.61 23.04
N ASP A 90 -21.31 18.93 21.79
CA ASP A 90 -22.42 19.82 21.48
C ASP A 90 -23.78 19.24 21.91
N VAL A 91 -23.99 17.95 21.69
CA VAL A 91 -25.21 17.24 22.12
C VAL A 91 -25.33 17.24 23.65
N ILE A 92 -24.25 16.93 24.37
CA ILE A 92 -24.21 16.99 25.84
C ILE A 92 -24.46 18.42 26.34
N GLY A 93 -23.84 19.41 25.71
CA GLY A 93 -24.01 20.82 26.05
C GLY A 93 -25.45 21.30 25.88
N LYS A 94 -26.09 20.98 24.74
CA LYS A 94 -27.51 21.28 24.49
C LYS A 94 -28.43 20.61 25.50
N SER A 95 -28.18 19.33 25.81
CA SER A 95 -28.94 18.57 26.80
C SER A 95 -28.84 19.18 28.21
N THR A 96 -27.63 19.61 28.59
CA THR A 96 -27.39 20.30 29.87
C THR A 96 -28.13 21.64 29.94
N ASN A 97 -28.15 22.41 28.85
CA ASN A 97 -28.87 23.69 28.81
C ASN A 97 -30.38 23.50 28.90
N VAL A 98 -30.94 22.53 28.16
CA VAL A 98 -32.37 22.17 28.27
C VAL A 98 -32.73 21.78 29.71
N THR A 99 -31.86 21.03 30.38
CA THR A 99 -32.03 20.66 31.79
C THR A 99 -32.09 21.88 32.70
N LYS A 100 -31.16 22.83 32.53
CA LYS A 100 -31.14 24.08 33.30
C LYS A 100 -32.42 24.90 33.08
N ASP A 101 -32.84 25.07 31.82
CA ASP A 101 -34.04 25.83 31.47
C ASP A 101 -35.31 25.23 32.10
N ILE A 102 -35.43 23.89 32.12
CA ILE A 102 -36.55 23.20 32.77
C ILE A 102 -36.54 23.48 34.26
N ILE A 103 -35.40 23.32 34.94
CA ILE A 103 -35.28 23.56 36.38
C ILE A 103 -35.62 25.02 36.73
N GLU A 104 -35.13 25.97 35.95
CA GLU A 104 -35.38 27.40 36.16
C GLU A 104 -36.86 27.74 35.97
N LYS A 105 -37.47 27.29 34.88
CA LYS A 105 -38.92 27.48 34.63
C LYS A 105 -39.77 26.86 35.74
N THR A 106 -39.46 25.64 36.17
CA THR A 106 -40.18 24.98 37.27
C THR A 106 -40.08 25.81 38.55
N THR A 107 -38.88 26.31 38.87
CA THR A 107 -38.64 27.12 40.08
C THR A 107 -39.43 28.42 40.07
N ILE A 108 -39.46 29.14 38.93
CA ILE A 108 -40.23 30.38 38.76
C ILE A 108 -41.72 30.11 38.97
N VAL A 109 -42.27 29.14 38.23
CA VAL A 109 -43.69 28.76 38.34
C VAL A 109 -44.07 28.39 39.78
N THR A 110 -43.19 27.72 40.53
CA THR A 110 -43.54 27.37 41.93
C THR A 110 -43.53 28.56 42.89
N LYS A 111 -42.58 29.47 42.72
CA LYS A 111 -42.54 30.69 43.53
C LYS A 111 -43.80 31.52 43.31
N ASP A 112 -44.23 31.66 42.06
CA ASP A 112 -45.37 32.52 41.71
C ASP A 112 -46.72 31.91 42.10
N VAL A 113 -46.88 30.58 42.02
CA VAL A 113 -48.19 29.93 42.24
C VAL A 113 -48.41 29.44 43.68
N ILE A 114 -47.37 29.00 44.39
CA ILE A 114 -47.54 28.21 45.64
C ILE A 114 -46.67 28.73 46.81
N GLY A 115 -45.79 29.73 46.57
CA GLY A 115 -44.90 30.29 47.58
C GLY A 115 -43.71 29.39 48.00
N LYS A 116 -43.77 28.06 47.80
CA LYS A 116 -42.66 27.09 48.02
C LYS A 116 -42.74 25.89 47.06
N PRO A 117 -41.59 25.34 46.60
CA PRO A 117 -41.57 24.11 45.80
C PRO A 117 -42.14 22.90 46.55
N THR A 118 -43.10 22.19 45.94
CA THR A 118 -43.66 20.94 46.48
C THR A 118 -42.76 19.75 46.11
N LYS A 119 -42.71 18.73 46.98
CA LYS A 119 -41.87 17.54 46.80
C LYS A 119 -42.10 16.83 45.47
N ASP A 120 -43.36 16.60 45.09
CA ASP A 120 -43.76 15.96 43.82
C ASP A 120 -43.24 16.68 42.58
N MET A 121 -43.13 18.02 42.63
CA MET A 121 -42.70 18.81 41.49
C MET A 121 -41.18 18.76 41.30
N VAL A 122 -40.45 18.67 42.41
CA VAL A 122 -39.01 18.42 42.41
C VAL A 122 -38.73 17.00 41.90
N GLU A 123 -39.51 15.99 42.33
CA GLU A 123 -39.38 14.61 41.83
C GLU A 123 -39.64 14.52 40.33
N LYS A 124 -40.75 15.06 39.81
CA LYS A 124 -41.03 15.08 38.36
C LYS A 124 -39.94 15.75 37.54
N THR A 125 -39.39 16.86 38.04
CA THR A 125 -38.31 17.59 37.37
C THR A 125 -37.01 16.77 37.36
N THR A 126 -36.73 16.08 38.46
CA THR A 126 -35.58 15.19 38.59
C THR A 126 -35.70 13.99 37.64
N ASP A 127 -36.88 13.38 37.55
CA ASP A 127 -37.14 12.25 36.64
C ASP A 127 -37.05 12.66 35.17
N ALA A 128 -37.59 13.83 34.81
CA ALA A 128 -37.45 14.38 33.46
C ALA A 128 -35.98 14.64 33.12
N THR A 129 -35.22 15.17 34.08
CA THR A 129 -33.77 15.39 33.94
C THR A 129 -33.03 14.07 33.73
N LYS A 130 -33.32 13.06 34.55
CA LYS A 130 -32.69 11.73 34.44
C LYS A 130 -32.97 11.11 33.07
N ASN A 131 -34.21 11.16 32.59
CA ASN A 131 -34.58 10.65 31.26
C ASN A 131 -33.85 11.37 30.11
N ILE A 132 -33.69 12.69 30.21
CA ILE A 132 -32.96 13.47 29.20
C ILE A 132 -31.48 13.07 29.19
N VAL A 133 -30.87 12.93 30.38
CA VAL A 133 -29.46 12.53 30.53
C VAL A 133 -29.25 11.10 30.03
N GLU A 134 -30.13 10.16 30.35
CA GLU A 134 -30.06 8.77 29.86
C GLU A 134 -30.13 8.73 28.33
N LYS A 135 -31.15 9.35 27.71
CA LYS A 135 -31.26 9.42 26.24
C LYS A 135 -30.05 10.07 25.58
N THR A 136 -29.51 11.12 26.20
CA THR A 136 -28.30 11.80 25.70
C THR A 136 -27.11 10.85 25.75
N THR A 137 -26.95 10.12 26.86
CA THR A 137 -25.87 9.15 27.05
C THR A 137 -25.96 8.04 26.00
N ASP A 138 -27.14 7.48 25.77
CA ASP A 138 -27.35 6.44 24.77
C ASP A 138 -26.98 6.91 23.37
N VAL A 139 -27.47 8.09 22.94
CA VAL A 139 -27.12 8.68 21.63
C VAL A 139 -25.61 8.89 21.50
N THR A 140 -24.94 9.33 22.57
CA THR A 140 -23.48 9.53 22.53
C THR A 140 -22.70 8.23 22.45
N LYS A 141 -23.20 7.17 23.09
CA LYS A 141 -22.62 5.83 23.03
C LYS A 141 -22.77 5.24 21.63
N ASP A 142 -23.97 5.30 21.05
CA ASP A 142 -24.24 4.82 19.69
C ASP A 142 -23.37 5.56 18.66
N LEU A 143 -23.20 6.87 18.82
CA LEU A 143 -22.36 7.66 17.94
C LEU A 143 -20.87 7.26 18.06
N ALA A 144 -20.40 6.99 19.27
CA ALA A 144 -19.03 6.53 19.51
C ALA A 144 -18.78 5.14 18.91
N GLU A 145 -19.73 4.21 19.07
CA GLU A 145 -19.67 2.86 18.49
C GLU A 145 -19.64 2.92 16.96
N LYS A 146 -20.59 3.63 16.34
CA LYS A 146 -20.64 3.81 14.89
C LYS A 146 -19.38 4.46 14.31
N THR A 147 -18.78 5.39 15.06
CA THR A 147 -17.51 6.04 14.68
C THR A 147 -16.35 5.07 14.71
N THR A 148 -16.29 4.21 15.74
CA THR A 148 -15.30 3.16 15.88
C THR A 148 -15.40 2.15 14.73
N ASP A 149 -16.62 1.68 14.43
CA ASP A 149 -16.87 0.74 13.34
C ASP A 149 -16.51 1.34 11.98
N THR A 150 -16.90 2.58 11.73
CA THR A 150 -16.55 3.28 10.48
C THR A 150 -15.04 3.39 10.32
N THR A 151 -14.33 3.74 11.40
CA THR A 151 -12.87 3.83 11.41
C THR A 151 -12.23 2.47 11.12
N LYS A 152 -12.70 1.41 11.78
CA LYS A 152 -12.22 0.04 11.57
C LYS A 152 -12.42 -0.41 10.12
N ASN A 153 -13.62 -0.20 9.56
CA ASN A 153 -13.94 -0.54 8.17
C ASN A 153 -13.05 0.18 7.16
N ILE A 154 -12.73 1.45 7.40
CA ILE A 154 -11.83 2.24 6.54
C ILE A 154 -10.41 1.66 6.56
N VAL A 155 -9.91 1.30 7.75
CA VAL A 155 -8.58 0.70 7.93
C VAL A 155 -8.51 -0.69 7.29
N GLU A 156 -9.52 -1.53 7.49
CA GLU A 156 -9.59 -2.87 6.89
C GLU A 156 -9.57 -2.80 5.36
N LYS A 157 -10.44 -1.98 4.75
CA LYS A 157 -10.45 -1.78 3.29
C LYS A 157 -9.11 -1.27 2.75
N THR A 158 -8.46 -0.36 3.47
CA THR A 158 -7.14 0.15 3.08
C THR A 158 -6.08 -0.94 3.12
N THR A 159 -6.12 -1.79 4.15
CA THR A 159 -5.20 -2.92 4.32
C THR A 159 -5.36 -3.93 3.19
N ASP A 160 -6.61 -4.26 2.83
CA ASP A 160 -6.90 -5.18 1.71
C ASP A 160 -6.40 -4.64 0.37
N VAL A 161 -6.68 -3.37 0.06
CA VAL A 161 -6.17 -2.73 -1.17
C VAL A 161 -4.64 -2.75 -1.20
N THR A 162 -3.99 -2.45 -0.08
CA THR A 162 -2.53 -2.45 0.03
C THR A 162 -1.96 -3.85 -0.21
N ARG A 163 -2.58 -4.88 0.36
CA ARG A 163 -2.21 -6.29 0.17
C ARG A 163 -2.37 -6.71 -1.29
N ASP A 164 -3.49 -6.40 -1.93
CA ASP A 164 -3.75 -6.72 -3.33
C ASP A 164 -2.73 -6.06 -4.28
N VAL A 165 -2.37 -4.80 -4.01
CA VAL A 165 -1.36 -4.07 -4.78
C VAL A 165 0.03 -4.69 -4.59
N ALA A 166 0.39 -5.08 -3.36
CA ALA A 166 1.65 -5.75 -3.07
C ALA A 166 1.75 -7.12 -3.77
N GLU A 167 0.66 -7.89 -3.79
CA GLU A 167 0.59 -9.18 -4.49
C GLU A 167 0.73 -9.00 -6.00
N LYS A 168 -0.01 -8.05 -6.59
CA LYS A 168 0.12 -7.72 -8.03
C LYS A 168 1.54 -7.29 -8.39
N THR A 169 2.16 -6.44 -7.57
CA THR A 169 3.54 -5.99 -7.77
C THR A 169 4.51 -7.17 -7.73
N THR A 170 4.35 -8.06 -6.76
CA THR A 170 5.17 -9.27 -6.64
C THR A 170 5.04 -10.15 -7.89
N ASN A 171 3.82 -10.33 -8.42
CA ASN A 171 3.58 -11.12 -9.61
C ASN A 171 4.20 -10.48 -10.86
N VAL A 172 4.03 -9.17 -11.04
CA VAL A 172 4.67 -8.42 -12.14
C VAL A 172 6.19 -8.54 -12.08
N THR A 173 6.78 -8.39 -10.89
CA THR A 173 8.23 -8.55 -10.70
C THR A 173 8.70 -9.96 -11.05
N LYS A 174 7.99 -11.00 -10.62
CA LYS A 174 8.30 -12.39 -10.98
C LYS A 174 8.22 -12.62 -12.49
N ASP A 175 7.21 -12.06 -13.16
CA ASP A 175 7.04 -12.21 -14.60
C ASP A 175 8.12 -11.47 -15.41
N ILE A 176 8.52 -10.28 -14.96
CA ILE A 176 9.63 -9.52 -15.54
C ILE A 176 10.93 -10.34 -15.42
N VAL A 177 11.24 -10.87 -14.24
CA VAL A 177 12.44 -11.68 -14.02
C VAL A 177 12.42 -12.95 -14.90
N LYS A 178 11.27 -13.65 -14.98
CA LYS A 178 11.13 -14.84 -15.84
C LYS A 178 11.34 -14.57 -17.33
N LYS A 179 10.96 -13.38 -17.83
CA LYS A 179 11.10 -13.03 -19.25
C LYS A 179 12.53 -12.63 -19.64
N SER A 180 13.38 -12.34 -18.66
CA SER A 180 14.75 -11.88 -18.88
C SER A 180 15.81 -12.99 -18.77
N ILE A 181 15.39 -14.23 -18.50
CA ILE A 181 16.20 -15.45 -18.46
C ILE A 181 15.81 -16.32 -19.67
#